data_AF-A0A7L4N5M8-F1
#
_entry.id   AF-A0A7L4N5M8-F1
#
_cell.length_a   1.000
_cell.length_b   1.000
_cell.length_c   1.000
_cell.angle_alpha   90.00
_cell.angle_beta   90.00
_cell.angle_gamma   90.00
#
_symmetry.space_group_name_H-M   'P 1'
#
loop_
_entity.id
_entity.type
_entity.pdbx_description
1 polymer ?
#
loop_
_entity_poly.entity_id
_entity_poly.type
_entity_poly.pdbx_seq_one_letter_code
_entity_poly.pdbx_strand_id
1 'polypeptide(L)' 'GEPAILECQPPRGHPEPTIYWKKDKVRIDDREERISIRGGKLMISNTRKSDAGMYTCVGTNMVGERDSDPAELTVF' A
#
# COMPACT_ATOMS: atom_id res chain seq x y z
N GLY A 1 -13.36 6.06 -12.68
CA GLY A 1 -12.93 6.39 -11.33
C GLY A 1 -11.73 7.30 -11.44
N GLU A 2 -11.67 8.30 -10.57
CA GLU A 2 -10.48 9.14 -10.43
C GLU A 2 -9.30 8.32 -9.87
N PRO A 3 -8.04 8.72 -10.15
CA PRO A 3 -6.90 8.05 -9.57
C PRO A 3 -6.81 8.28 -8.06
N ALA A 4 -6.42 7.25 -7.32
CA ALA A 4 -6.08 7.35 -5.90
C ALA A 4 -4.59 7.06 -5.70
N ILE A 5 -3.95 7.82 -4.82
CA ILE A 5 -2.53 7.66 -4.44
C ILE A 5 -2.43 7.60 -2.93
N LEU A 6 -1.79 6.54 -2.43
CA LEU A 6 -1.41 6.39 -1.04
C LEU A 6 0.12 6.41 -0.94
N GLU A 7 0.64 7.21 -0.01
CA GLU A 7 2.07 7.36 0.22
C GLU A 7 2.44 6.86 1.61
N CYS A 8 3.58 6.19 1.70
CA CYS A 8 4.12 5.66 2.93
C CYS A 8 5.64 5.82 2.97
N GLN A 9 6.17 6.08 4.16
CA GLN A 9 7.60 6.02 4.43
C GLN A 9 7.84 5.12 5.65
N PRO A 10 8.57 4.00 5.51
CA PRO A 10 8.84 3.11 6.62
C PRO A 10 9.86 3.75 7.57
N PRO A 11 9.93 3.30 8.83
CA PRO A 11 11.03 3.66 9.73
C PRO A 11 12.38 3.33 9.10
N ARG A 12 13.43 4.08 9.46
CA ARG A 12 14.79 3.73 9.05
C ARG A 12 15.19 2.39 9.65
N GLY A 13 15.95 1.60 8.89
CA GLY A 13 16.46 0.30 9.33
C GLY A 13 17.72 -0.10 8.58
N HIS A 14 18.49 -1.02 9.16
CA HIS A 14 19.64 -1.61 8.52
C HIS A 14 19.49 -3.14 8.49
N PRO A 15 19.40 -3.77 7.30
CA PRO A 15 19.29 -3.17 5.97
C PRO A 15 18.05 -2.29 5.80
N GLU A 16 18.09 -1.37 4.82
CA GLU A 16 16.96 -0.49 4.50
C GLU A 16 15.71 -1.32 4.19
N PRO A 17 14.55 -0.99 4.79
CA PRO A 17 13.34 -1.78 4.63
C PRO A 17 12.74 -1.61 3.24
N THR A 18 12.25 -2.73 2.71
CA THR A 18 11.39 -2.76 1.53
C THR A 18 9.94 -2.54 1.95
N ILE A 19 9.11 -2.06 1.02
CA ILE A 19 7.71 -1.70 1.30
C ILE A 19 6.78 -2.60 0.49
N TYR A 20 5.68 -2.99 1.12
CA TYR A 20 4.54 -3.54 0.42
C TYR A 20 3.23 -3.05 1.05
N TRP A 21 2.12 -3.29 0.37
CA TRP A 21 0.80 -2.83 0.81
C TRP A 21 -0.15 -3.99 1.10
N LYS A 22 -1.04 -3.79 2.07
CA LYS A 22 -2.18 -4.65 2.37
C LYS A 22 -3.47 -3.85 2.19
N LYS A 23 -4.50 -4.46 1.61
CA LYS A 23 -5.89 -3.99 1.61
C LYS A 23 -6.70 -4.96 2.47
N ASP A 24 -7.38 -4.47 3.48
CA ASP A 24 -8.21 -5.28 4.39
C ASP A 24 -7.42 -6.48 4.96
N LYS A 25 -6.16 -6.23 5.33
CA LYS A 25 -5.15 -7.20 5.83
C LYS A 25 -4.63 -8.22 4.80
N VAL A 26 -5.11 -8.18 3.56
CA VAL A 26 -4.64 -9.04 2.46
C VAL A 26 -3.58 -8.31 1.66
N ARG A 27 -2.44 -8.96 1.39
CA ARG A 27 -1.37 -8.37 0.57
C ARG A 27 -1.89 -8.01 -0.82
N ILE A 28 -1.58 -6.81 -1.28
CA ILE A 28 -1.87 -6.37 -2.64
C ILE A 28 -0.74 -6.86 -3.54
N ASP A 29 -1.11 -7.64 -4.54
CA ASP A 29 -0.23 -7.97 -5.66
C ASP A 29 -0.47 -6.95 -6.78
N ASP A 30 0.60 -6.43 -7.38
CA ASP A 30 0.58 -5.48 -8.49
C ASP A 30 0.32 -6.15 -9.86
N ARG A 31 -0.47 -7.24 -9.86
CA ARG A 31 -0.79 -8.00 -11.08
C ARG A 31 -1.86 -7.33 -11.95
N GLU A 32 -2.64 -6.43 -11.38
CA GLU A 32 -3.62 -5.65 -12.13
C GLU A 32 -2.97 -4.43 -12.78
N GLU A 33 -3.15 -4.23 -14.08
CA GLU A 33 -2.58 -3.08 -14.81
C GLU A 33 -2.95 -1.69 -14.23
N ARG A 34 -4.07 -1.61 -13.49
CA ARG A 34 -4.52 -0.37 -12.84
C ARG A 34 -3.77 -0.06 -11.54
N ILE A 35 -3.15 -1.06 -10.93
CA ILE A 35 -2.50 -0.97 -9.62
C ILE A 35 -1.00 -0.97 -9.84
N SER A 36 -0.32 0.03 -9.29
CA SER A 36 1.15 0.09 -9.35
C SER A 36 1.72 0.44 -7.99
N ILE A 37 2.80 -0.27 -7.62
CA ILE A 37 3.55 -0.04 -6.39
C ILE A 37 4.96 0.38 -6.78
N ARG A 38 5.37 1.60 -6.38
CA ARG A 38 6.73 2.12 -6.65
C ARG A 38 7.29 2.73 -5.37
N GLY A 39 8.24 2.02 -4.77
CA GLY A 39 8.76 2.37 -3.44
C GLY A 39 7.62 2.38 -2.43
N GLY A 40 7.43 3.53 -1.76
CA GLY A 40 6.36 3.72 -0.78
C GLY A 40 5.03 4.19 -1.35
N LYS A 41 4.87 4.29 -2.68
CA LYS A 41 3.63 4.78 -3.31
C LYS A 41 2.82 3.64 -3.89
N LEU A 42 1.54 3.58 -3.52
CA LEU A 42 0.51 2.77 -4.15
C LEU A 42 -0.39 3.69 -4.98
N MET A 43 -0.51 3.41 -6.28
CA MET A 43 -1.38 4.16 -7.18
C MET A 43 -2.42 3.23 -7.82
N ILE A 44 -3.69 3.64 -7.75
CA ILE A 44 -4.82 3.01 -8.41
C ILE A 44 -5.34 3.99 -9.46
N SER A 45 -5.07 3.75 -10.74
CA SER A 45 -5.29 4.74 -11.81
C SER A 45 -6.76 4.99 -12.15
N ASN A 46 -7.63 4.01 -11.93
CA ASN A 46 -9.06 4.09 -12.20
C ASN A 46 -9.83 3.38 -11.09
N THR A 47 -10.17 4.13 -10.02
CA THR A 47 -10.80 3.58 -8.81
C THR A 47 -12.19 2.99 -9.07
N ARG A 48 -12.50 1.92 -8.33
CA ARG A 48 -13.78 1.20 -8.31
C ARG A 48 -14.29 1.10 -6.88
N LYS A 49 -15.59 0.87 -6.69
CA LYS A 49 -16.17 0.67 -5.35
C LYS A 49 -15.53 -0.50 -4.58
N SER A 50 -15.06 -1.53 -5.29
CA SER A 50 -14.30 -2.65 -4.72
C SER A 50 -12.93 -2.24 -4.15
N ASP A 51 -12.39 -1.12 -4.61
CA ASP A 51 -11.10 -0.60 -4.15
C ASP A 51 -11.25 0.10 -2.80
N ALA A 52 -12.47 0.45 -2.37
CA ALA A 52 -12.68 0.99 -1.02
C ALA A 52 -12.30 -0.04 0.06
N GLY A 53 -11.72 0.44 1.16
CA GLY A 53 -11.24 -0.43 2.25
C GLY A 53 -10.11 0.18 3.06
N MET A 54 -9.54 -0.62 3.96
CA MET A 54 -8.46 -0.20 4.85
C MET A 54 -7.11 -0.61 4.27
N TYR A 55 -6.26 0.37 4.01
CA TYR A 55 -4.94 0.17 3.44
C TYR A 55 -3.87 0.33 4.50
N THR A 56 -2.96 -0.64 4.57
CA THR A 56 -1.84 -0.66 5.50
C THR A 56 -0.56 -0.81 4.71
N CYS A 57 0.39 0.09 4.97
CA CYS A 57 1.74 -0.04 4.46
C CYS A 57 2.56 -0.92 5.40
N VAL A 58 3.42 -1.77 4.85
CA VAL A 58 4.28 -2.64 5.63
C VAL A 58 5.73 -2.45 5.21
N GLY A 59 6.56 -2.00 6.16
CA GLY A 59 8.01 -1.98 6.02
C GLY A 59 8.60 -3.31 6.52
N THR A 60 9.43 -3.95 5.71
CA THR A 60 10.04 -5.25 6.04
C THR A 60 11.52 -5.28 5.71
N ASN A 61 12.31 -5.79 6.65
CA ASN A 61 13.72 -6.14 6.46
C ASN A 61 14.04 -7.45 7.22
N MET A 62 15.32 -7.85 7.25
CA MET A 62 15.72 -9.09 7.92
C MET A 62 15.48 -9.11 9.45
N VAL A 63 15.26 -7.95 10.08
CA VAL A 63 14.93 -7.86 11.51
C VAL A 63 13.46 -8.15 11.75
N GLY A 64 12.60 -7.81 10.79
CA GLY A 64 11.17 -8.13 10.81
C GLY A 64 10.32 -7.12 10.06
N GLU A 65 9.02 -7.13 10.37
CA GLU A 65 8.01 -6.30 9.72
C GLU A 65 7.37 -5.29 10.67
N ARG A 66 6.96 -4.14 10.15
CA ARG A 66 6.15 -3.13 10.84
C ARG A 66 5.04 -2.63 9.94
N ASP A 67 3.82 -2.74 10.43
CA ASP A 67 2.61 -2.22 9.81
C ASP A 67 2.43 -0.73 10.20
N SER A 68 1.93 0.10 9.27
CA SER A 68 1.49 1.46 9.55
C SER A 68 0.12 1.49 10.23
N ASP A 69 -0.30 2.67 10.70
CA ASP A 69 -1.71 2.90 10.98
C ASP A 69 -2.54 2.70 9.68
N PRO A 70 -3.75 2.14 9.76
CA PRO A 70 -4.60 1.96 8.58
C PRO A 70 -5.11 3.29 8.02
N ALA A 71 -5.01 3.46 6.70
CA ALA A 71 -5.63 4.54 5.95
C ALA A 71 -6.92 4.03 5.28
N GLU A 72 -8.04 4.75 5.46
CA GLU A 72 -9.30 4.40 4.82
C GLU A 72 -9.40 5.04 3.42
N LEU A 73 -9.62 4.21 2.40
CA LEU A 73 -9.95 4.68 1.04
C LEU A 73 -11.46 4.58 0.83
N THR A 74 -12.11 5.73 0.61
CA THR A 74 -13.54 5.80 0.25
C THR A 74 -13.71 6.10 -1.24
N VAL A 75 -14.59 5.36 -1.92
CA VAL A 75 -14.91 5.56 -3.35
C VAL A 75 -16.42 5.67 -3.51
N PHE A 76 -16.89 6.76 -4.13
CA PHE A 76 -18.31 7.09 -4.28
C PHE A 76 -18.86 6.74 -5.67
#